data_AF-W3RPP2-F1
#
_entry.id   AF-W3RPP2-F1
#
_cell.length_a   1.000
_cell.length_b   1.000
_cell.length_c   1.000
_cell.angle_alpha   90.00
_cell.angle_beta   90.00
_cell.angle_gamma   90.00
#
_symmetry.space_group_name_H-M   'P 1'
#
loop_
_entity.id
_entity.type
_entity.pdbx_description
1 polymer ?
#
loop_
_entity_poly.entity_id
_entity_poly.type
_entity_poly.pdbx_seq_one_letter_code
_entity_poly.pdbx_strand_id
1 'polypeptide(L)'
;MPAPTKFQFQLHYDAMQLLIARGIAFQNETVERPTDLAIQLTFRDVALWIFKDGVTIRGGGVDRAFESSDFKNLEALKAACLDYLKTLPQMLPTD
;
A
#
# COMPACT_ATOMS: atom_id res chain seq x y z
N MET A 1 4.79 19.99 -10.24
CA MET A 1 3.99 18.89 -9.65
C MET A 1 4.88 18.14 -8.66
N PRO A 2 4.38 17.79 -7.47
CA PRO A 2 5.10 16.91 -6.55
C PRO A 2 5.33 15.55 -7.21
N ALA A 3 6.56 15.04 -7.16
CA ALA A 3 6.90 13.72 -7.70
C ALA A 3 6.81 12.66 -6.59
N PRO A 4 6.36 11.43 -6.89
CA PRO A 4 6.36 10.37 -5.90
C PRO A 4 7.79 10.02 -5.46
N THR A 5 7.96 9.70 -4.18
CA THR A 5 9.27 9.32 -3.64
C THR A 5 9.66 7.91 -4.07
N LYS A 6 10.95 7.59 -3.98
CA LYS A 6 11.45 6.22 -4.21
C LYS A 6 10.74 5.19 -3.33
N PHE A 7 10.46 5.54 -2.07
CA PHE A 7 9.70 4.68 -1.16
C PHE A 7 8.29 4.38 -1.70
N GLN A 8 7.57 5.40 -2.15
CA GLN A 8 6.21 5.24 -2.68
C GLN A 8 6.20 4.32 -3.91
N PHE A 9 7.11 4.55 -4.87
CA PHE A 9 7.25 3.69 -6.05
C PHE A 9 7.60 2.25 -5.69
N GLN A 10 8.52 2.05 -4.75
CA GLN A 10 9.02 0.72 -4.44
C GLN A 10 7.98 -0.11 -3.68
N LEU A 11 7.27 0.49 -2.72
CA LEU A 11 6.16 -0.17 -2.04
C LEU A 11 4.99 -0.43 -3.01
N HIS A 12 4.67 0.52 -3.89
CA HIS A 12 3.63 0.36 -4.89
C HIS A 12 3.92 -0.83 -5.82
N TYR A 13 5.14 -0.91 -6.35
CA TYR A 13 5.57 -2.02 -7.19
C TYR A 13 5.53 -3.36 -6.45
N ASP A 14 6.07 -3.43 -5.23
CA ASP A 14 6.09 -4.65 -4.43
C ASP A 14 4.66 -5.12 -4.10
N ALA A 15 3.74 -4.19 -3.80
CA ALA A 15 2.33 -4.49 -3.56
C ALA A 15 1.63 -4.98 -4.84
N MET A 16 1.89 -4.38 -6.00
CA MET A 16 1.37 -4.87 -7.28
C MET A 16 1.85 -6.29 -7.58
N GLN A 17 3.15 -6.58 -7.40
CA GLN A 17 3.69 -7.93 -7.61
C GLN A 17 3.01 -8.95 -6.70
N LEU A 18 2.76 -8.59 -5.43
CA LEU A 18 2.02 -9.44 -4.50
C LEU A 18 0.59 -9.73 -4.98
N LEU A 19 -0.13 -8.72 -5.47
CA LEU A 19 -1.50 -8.86 -5.97
C LEU A 19 -1.54 -9.69 -7.27
N ILE A 20 -0.61 -9.46 -8.19
CA ILE A 20 -0.47 -10.24 -9.44
C ILE A 20 -0.20 -11.71 -9.13
N ALA A 21 0.78 -11.99 -8.25
CA ALA A 21 1.12 -13.36 -7.85
C ALA A 21 -0.06 -14.10 -7.20
N ARG A 22 -1.04 -13.37 -6.67
CA ARG A 22 -2.26 -13.90 -6.03
C ARG A 22 -3.48 -13.87 -6.96
N GLY A 23 -3.32 -13.46 -8.22
CA GLY A 23 -4.42 -13.37 -9.18
C GLY A 23 -5.49 -12.34 -8.83
N ILE A 24 -5.13 -11.31 -8.04
CA ILE A 24 -6.08 -10.28 -7.58
C ILE A 24 -6.01 -9.10 -8.55
N ALA A 25 -7.14 -8.73 -9.13
CA ALA A 25 -7.26 -7.53 -9.93
C ALA A 25 -7.16 -6.27 -9.04
N PHE A 26 -6.50 -5.23 -9.54
CA PHE A 26 -6.33 -3.96 -8.84
C PHE A 26 -6.38 -2.79 -9.81
N GLN A 27 -6.65 -1.61 -9.26
CA GLN A 27 -6.67 -0.33 -9.95
C GLN A 27 -5.61 0.59 -9.33
N ASN A 28 -4.94 1.35 -10.19
CA ASN A 28 -3.90 2.28 -9.80
C ASN A 28 -4.40 3.70 -9.99
N GLU A 29 -4.29 4.51 -8.95
CA GLU A 29 -4.60 5.93 -9.02
C GLU A 29 -3.48 6.74 -8.37
N THR A 30 -3.27 7.94 -8.89
CA THR A 30 -2.37 8.92 -8.29
C THR A 30 -3.22 10.11 -7.89
N VAL A 31 -3.24 10.40 -6.59
CA VAL A 31 -4.08 11.43 -6.00
C VAL A 31 -3.19 12.60 -5.60
N GLU A 32 -3.30 13.71 -6.31
CA GLU A 32 -2.66 14.96 -5.94
C GLU A 32 -3.34 15.55 -4.70
N ARG A 33 -2.55 15.93 -3.72
CA ARG A 33 -3.00 16.61 -2.50
C ARG A 33 -2.32 17.97 -2.40
N PRO A 34 -2.85 18.90 -1.59
CA PRO A 34 -2.31 20.26 -1.50
C PRO A 34 -0.82 20.31 -1.09
N THR A 35 -0.33 19.30 -0.37
CA THR A 35 1.02 19.27 0.22
C THR A 35 1.89 18.10 -0.25
N ASP A 36 1.31 17.13 -0.94
CA ASP A 36 1.95 15.86 -1.29
C ASP A 36 1.18 15.13 -2.41
N LEU A 37 1.68 13.97 -2.79
CA LEU A 37 1.05 13.07 -3.75
C LEU A 37 0.90 11.72 -3.05
N ALA A 38 -0.29 11.12 -3.13
CA ALA A 38 -0.54 9.77 -2.65
C ALA A 38 -0.68 8.82 -3.84
N ILE A 39 -0.04 7.66 -3.77
CA ILE A 39 -0.30 6.57 -4.70
C ILE A 39 -1.34 5.67 -4.07
N GLN A 40 -2.43 5.40 -4.78
CA GLN A 40 -3.50 4.54 -4.33
C GLN A 40 -3.56 3.27 -5.16
N LEU A 41 -3.65 2.13 -4.46
CA LEU A 41 -3.92 0.82 -5.00
C LEU A 41 -5.25 0.33 -4.44
N THR A 42 -6.27 0.22 -5.30
CA THR A 42 -7.57 -0.32 -4.90
C THR A 42 -7.71 -1.74 -5.43
N PHE A 43 -8.03 -2.69 -4.57
CA PHE A 43 -8.23 -4.10 -4.94
C PHE A 43 -9.37 -4.68 -4.10
N ARG A 44 -10.29 -5.38 -4.77
CA ARG A 44 -11.53 -5.88 -4.15
C ARG A 44 -12.28 -4.72 -3.45
N ASP A 45 -12.41 -4.78 -2.13
CA ASP A 45 -13.03 -3.81 -1.24
C ASP A 45 -12.01 -3.04 -0.37
N VAL A 46 -10.71 -3.18 -0.65
CA VAL A 46 -9.59 -2.56 0.09
C VAL A 46 -8.88 -1.52 -0.77
N ALA A 47 -8.49 -0.41 -0.14
CA ALA A 47 -7.65 0.64 -0.70
C ALA A 47 -6.37 0.79 0.13
N LEU A 48 -5.22 0.66 -0.54
CA LEU A 48 -3.88 0.91 -0.03
C LEU A 48 -3.44 2.31 -0.49
N TRP A 49 -3.30 3.22 0.46
CA TRP A 49 -2.84 4.58 0.27
C TRP A 49 -1.37 4.69 0.69
N ILE A 50 -0.51 5.11 -0.22
CA ILE A 50 0.93 5.20 -0.01
C ILE A 50 1.34 6.68 -0.07
N PHE A 51 1.61 7.24 1.10
CA PHE A 51 2.05 8.62 1.30
C PHE A 51 3.59 8.72 1.32
N LYS A 52 4.11 9.94 1.34
CA LYS A 52 5.57 10.18 1.37
C LYS A 52 6.25 9.59 2.62
N ASP A 53 5.52 9.52 3.72
CA ASP A 53 5.97 9.26 5.09
C ASP A 53 5.09 8.22 5.82
N GLY A 54 4.24 7.50 5.09
CA GLY A 54 3.35 6.54 5.71
C GLY A 54 2.46 5.80 4.72
N VAL A 55 1.70 4.86 5.25
CA VAL A 55 0.80 3.99 4.49
C VAL A 55 -0.50 3.83 5.27
N THR A 56 -1.63 3.80 4.56
CA THR A 56 -2.93 3.52 5.15
C THR A 56 -3.65 2.46 4.31
N ILE A 57 -4.24 1.47 4.96
CA ILE A 57 -4.98 0.37 4.33
C ILE A 57 -6.38 0.38 4.91
N ARG A 58 -7.38 0.62 4.07
CA ARG A 58 -8.78 0.82 4.49
C ARG A 58 -9.75 0.12 3.56
N GLY A 59 -10.89 -0.30 4.11
CA GLY A 59 -11.97 -0.93 3.35
C GLY A 59 -12.08 -2.43 3.67
N GLY A 60 -13.16 -3.09 3.26
CA GLY A 60 -13.35 -4.54 3.50
C GLY A 60 -13.25 -4.98 4.96
N GLY A 61 -13.60 -4.10 5.91
CA GLY A 61 -13.48 -4.34 7.35
C GLY A 61 -12.08 -4.16 7.93
N VAL A 62 -11.09 -3.73 7.13
CA VAL A 62 -9.76 -3.35 7.61
C VAL A 62 -9.62 -1.84 7.73
N ASP A 63 -8.96 -1.39 8.79
CA ASP A 63 -8.46 -0.02 8.95
C ASP A 63 -7.12 -0.08 9.68
N ARG A 64 -6.04 0.17 8.94
CA ARG A 64 -4.67 0.10 9.45
C ARG A 64 -3.83 1.22 8.88
N ALA A 65 -3.08 1.90 9.74
CA ALA A 65 -2.10 2.90 9.36
C ALA A 65 -0.69 2.47 9.81
N PHE A 66 0.31 2.87 9.03
CA PHE A 66 1.73 2.71 9.31
C PHE A 66 2.40 4.06 9.08
N GLU A 67 2.84 4.72 10.14
CA GLU A 67 3.49 6.03 10.06
C GLU A 67 5.00 5.88 10.18
N SER A 68 5.79 6.63 9.40
CA SER A 68 7.25 6.55 9.43
C SER A 68 7.87 6.81 10.81
N SER A 69 7.20 7.57 11.68
CA SER A 69 7.60 7.80 13.07
C SER A 69 7.61 6.53 13.92
N ASP A 70 6.80 5.52 13.57
CA ASP A 70 6.71 4.26 14.32
C ASP A 70 7.81 3.26 13.93
N PHE A 71 8.61 3.58 12.91
CA PHE A 71 9.62 2.67 12.36
C PHE A 71 11.01 3.29 12.37
N LYS A 72 12.02 2.43 12.48
CA LYS A 72 13.43 2.84 12.44
C LYS A 72 13.81 3.50 11.10
N ASN A 73 13.19 3.08 10.01
CA ASN A 73 13.39 3.59 8.66
C ASN A 73 12.23 3.20 7.73
N LEU A 74 12.21 3.77 6.53
CA LEU A 74 11.19 3.49 5.52
C LEU A 74 11.20 2.03 5.01
N GLU A 75 12.35 1.34 5.07
CA GLU A 75 12.43 -0.07 4.69
C GLU A 75 11.70 -0.98 5.68
N ALA A 76 11.84 -0.74 6.98
CA ALA A 76 11.12 -1.45 8.03
C ALA A 76 9.61 -1.22 7.93
N LEU A 77 9.19 0.00 7.63
CA LEU A 77 7.78 0.33 7.36
C LEU A 77 7.29 -0.43 6.13
N LYS A 78 8.04 -0.42 5.02
CA LYS A 78 7.72 -1.16 3.80
C LYS A 78 7.51 -2.64 4.10
N ALA A 79 8.43 -3.26 4.83
CA ALA A 79 8.35 -4.67 5.21
C ALA A 79 7.11 -4.97 6.05
N ALA A 80 6.84 -4.17 7.10
CA ALA A 80 5.67 -4.33 7.95
C ALA A 80 4.35 -4.18 7.17
N CYS A 81 4.29 -3.22 6.25
CA CYS A 81 3.14 -3.05 5.37
C CYS A 81 2.93 -4.26 4.47
N LEU A 82 3.97 -4.75 3.79
CA LEU A 82 3.88 -5.90 2.89
C LEU A 82 3.51 -7.17 3.65
N ASP A 83 4.04 -7.36 4.86
CA ASP A 83 3.71 -8.51 5.70
C ASP A 83 2.26 -8.46 6.16
N TYR A 84 1.74 -7.28 6.55
CA TYR A 84 0.32 -7.11 6.84
C TYR A 84 -0.57 -7.38 5.62
N LEU A 85 -0.19 -6.89 4.43
CA LEU A 85 -0.91 -7.22 3.20
C LEU A 85 -0.96 -8.75 3.00
N LYS A 86 0.15 -9.47 3.21
CA LYS A 86 0.17 -10.92 3.06
C LYS A 86 -0.81 -11.65 3.98
N THR A 87 -1.12 -11.12 5.17
CA THR A 87 -2.03 -11.76 6.15
C THR A 87 -3.50 -11.52 5.89
N LEU A 88 -3.87 -10.59 4.99
CA LEU A 88 -5.30 -10.33 4.76
C LEU A 88 -5.97 -11.61 4.22
N PRO A 89 -7.09 -12.05 4.82
CA PRO A 89 -7.71 -13.35 4.55
C PRO A 89 -8.20 -13.47 3.10
N GLN A 90 -8.59 -12.34 2.51
CA GLN A 90 -8.99 -12.24 1.11
C GLN A 90 -7.83 -12.37 0.11
N MET A 91 -6.60 -12.50 0.62
CA MET A 91 -5.39 -12.42 -0.17
C MET A 91 -4.68 -13.79 -0.27
N LEU A 92 -5.28 -14.84 0.31
CA LEU A 92 -4.88 -16.23 0.09
C LEU A 92 -5.64 -16.79 -1.13
N PRO A 93 -5.00 -17.62 -1.98
CA PRO A 93 -5.72 -18.31 -3.03
C PRO A 93 -6.81 -19.19 -2.42
N THR A 94 -8.02 -19.13 -2.95
CA THR A 94 -9.01 -20.20 -2.76
C THR A 94 -8.44 -21.44 -3.43
N ASP A 95 -8.08 -22.44 -2.61
CA ASP A 95 -7.72 -23.80 -3.03
C ASP A 95 -8.82 -24.40 -3.95
#